data_AF-A0A850AYX8-F1
#
_entry.id   AF-A0A850AYX8-F1
#
_cell.length_a   1.000
_cell.length_b   1.000
_cell.length_c   1.000
_cell.angle_alpha   90.00
_cell.angle_beta   90.00
_cell.angle_gamma   90.00
#
_symmetry.space_group_name_H-M   'P 1'
#
loop_
_entity.id
_entity.type
_entity.pdbx_description
1 polymer ?
#
loop_
_entity_poly.entity_id
_entity_poly.type
_entity_poly.pdbx_seq_one_letter_code
_entity_poly.pdbx_strand_id
1 'polypeptide(L)'
;MVVAIQPDNYGRDDASAPRWARALHAAGHEVRWVDVRRPDIVSQLRGCAGFMWRHGHLPEHRQIARRLLPVVERELGLAVYPDQKTCWHYDDKLAQAFLLEALHIPTPQTSVFFDRDQALEWLSSAQFPLVLKLWSGAGSENVRLIDTRATAVRWIEALFSSGVRSLGDEAPGPWPSRWARIRAAWRLVRRGYPPAPEPAGLPWEVHRNYVLFQEYLPNNAHDTRITVIGNRAFGFRRWNRDQDFRASGSGKIDYEHTQIDPAFIRLAFETTKRLCAQSCAIDGLWRGSEAVVGEVSYTYVSWAVQHCPGHWDRDLVWHPGHIWPEDAQVEDFLVRLGG
;
A
#
# COMPACT_ATOMS: atom_id res chain seq x y z
N MET A 1 -19.11 3.26 -24.99
CA MET A 1 -17.85 4.03 -24.83
C MET A 1 -16.68 3.07 -24.78
N VAL A 2 -15.47 3.52 -25.15
CA VAL A 2 -14.26 2.69 -25.08
C VAL A 2 -13.54 2.95 -23.74
N VAL A 3 -13.22 1.90 -23.00
CA VAL A 3 -12.44 1.96 -21.75
C VAL A 3 -11.10 1.25 -21.98
N ALA A 4 -10.01 1.97 -21.73
CA ALA A 4 -8.68 1.40 -21.80
C ALA A 4 -8.37 0.59 -20.52
N ILE A 5 -7.75 -0.58 -20.67
CA ILE A 5 -7.32 -1.41 -19.54
C ILE A 5 -5.86 -1.79 -19.74
N GLN A 6 -5.04 -1.53 -18.72
CA GLN A 6 -3.70 -2.11 -18.60
C GLN A 6 -3.81 -3.51 -17.98
N PRO A 7 -3.31 -4.58 -18.65
CA PRO A 7 -3.23 -5.90 -18.04
C PRO A 7 -2.43 -5.91 -16.73
N ASP A 8 -2.92 -6.67 -15.76
CA ASP A 8 -2.23 -6.95 -14.50
C ASP A 8 -1.87 -8.45 -14.39
N ASN A 9 -0.73 -8.73 -13.75
CA ASN A 9 -0.15 -10.09 -13.69
C ASN A 9 -0.30 -10.71 -12.29
N TYR A 10 -1.42 -10.47 -11.62
CA TYR A 10 -1.72 -11.01 -10.29
C TYR A 10 -2.25 -12.45 -10.37
N GLY A 11 -1.45 -13.39 -10.87
CA GLY A 11 -1.84 -14.80 -11.00
C GLY A 11 -3.11 -15.03 -11.83
N ARG A 12 -3.51 -16.29 -12.02
CA ARG A 12 -4.72 -16.61 -12.81
C ARG A 12 -6.00 -16.21 -12.08
N ASP A 13 -5.99 -16.28 -10.75
CA ASP A 13 -7.21 -16.19 -9.93
C ASP A 13 -7.37 -14.85 -9.19
N ASP A 14 -6.34 -13.99 -9.22
CA ASP A 14 -6.38 -12.67 -8.56
C ASP A 14 -6.23 -11.49 -9.53
N ALA A 15 -6.10 -11.71 -10.85
CA ALA A 15 -5.99 -10.61 -11.81
C ALA A 15 -7.31 -9.83 -11.95
N SER A 16 -7.24 -8.50 -11.82
CA SER A 16 -8.41 -7.63 -11.89
C SER A 16 -8.77 -7.25 -13.32
N ALA A 17 -7.78 -7.08 -14.20
CA ALA A 17 -8.01 -6.59 -15.56
C ALA A 17 -8.93 -7.50 -16.40
N PRO A 18 -8.81 -8.86 -16.36
CA PRO A 18 -9.75 -9.73 -17.06
C PRO A 18 -11.19 -9.66 -16.51
N ARG A 19 -11.35 -9.40 -15.21
CA ARG A 19 -12.66 -9.27 -14.56
C ARG A 19 -13.32 -7.94 -14.91
N TRP A 20 -12.57 -6.84 -14.84
CA TRP A 20 -13.03 -5.54 -15.33
C TRP A 20 -13.47 -5.61 -16.78
N ALA A 21 -12.67 -6.25 -17.65
CA ALA A 21 -13.03 -6.40 -19.06
C ALA A 21 -14.36 -7.14 -19.24
N ARG A 22 -14.58 -8.22 -18.47
CA ARG A 22 -15.84 -8.98 -18.49
C ARG A 22 -17.02 -8.12 -18.03
N ALA A 23 -16.89 -7.42 -16.92
CA ALA A 23 -17.95 -6.58 -16.36
C ALA A 23 -18.28 -5.39 -17.29
N LEU A 24 -17.27 -4.75 -17.89
CA LEU A 24 -17.46 -3.68 -18.88
C LEU A 24 -18.15 -4.17 -20.16
N HIS A 25 -17.77 -5.34 -20.68
CA HIS A 25 -18.47 -5.94 -21.82
C HIS A 25 -19.92 -6.27 -21.50
N ALA A 26 -20.20 -6.82 -20.31
CA ALA A 26 -21.56 -7.11 -19.85
C ALA A 26 -22.42 -5.83 -19.75
N ALA A 27 -21.79 -4.69 -19.44
CA ALA A 27 -22.43 -3.37 -19.43
C ALA A 27 -22.50 -2.68 -20.81
N GLY A 28 -22.04 -3.34 -21.89
CA GLY A 28 -22.11 -2.79 -23.25
C GLY A 28 -21.01 -1.79 -23.62
N HIS A 29 -19.89 -1.78 -22.89
CA HIS A 29 -18.72 -0.96 -23.20
C HIS A 29 -17.65 -1.76 -23.93
N GLU A 30 -16.88 -1.10 -24.80
CA GLU A 30 -15.75 -1.71 -25.50
C GLU A 30 -14.48 -1.58 -24.66
N VAL A 31 -13.67 -2.64 -24.61
CA VAL A 31 -12.38 -2.66 -23.90
C VAL A 31 -11.24 -2.52 -24.89
N ARG A 32 -10.37 -1.54 -24.65
CA ARG A 32 -9.08 -1.41 -25.35
C ARG A 32 -7.95 -1.82 -24.43
N TRP A 33 -7.26 -2.90 -24.78
CA TRP A 33 -6.03 -3.28 -24.08
C TRP A 33 -4.89 -2.32 -24.44
N VAL A 34 -4.22 -1.79 -23.43
CA VAL A 34 -3.08 -0.89 -23.58
C VAL A 34 -1.86 -1.42 -22.83
N ASP A 35 -0.68 -0.87 -23.13
CA ASP A 35 0.56 -1.20 -22.43
C ASP A 35 1.27 0.08 -21.94
N VAL A 36 1.21 0.32 -20.63
CA VAL A 36 1.82 1.47 -19.93
C VAL A 36 3.34 1.50 -20.00
N ARG A 37 3.98 0.42 -20.45
CA ARG A 37 5.43 0.33 -20.63
C ARG A 37 5.87 0.77 -22.02
N ARG A 38 4.94 0.93 -22.95
CA ARG A 38 5.27 1.33 -24.33
C ARG A 38 5.40 2.85 -24.45
N PRO A 39 6.30 3.34 -25.31
CA PRO A 39 6.52 4.78 -25.49
C PRO A 39 5.30 5.50 -26.13
N ASP A 40 4.39 4.76 -26.75
CA ASP A 40 3.19 5.27 -27.41
C ASP A 40 1.93 5.23 -26.52
N ILE A 41 2.06 5.01 -25.20
CA ILE A 41 0.93 4.87 -24.27
C ILE A 41 -0.10 6.01 -24.38
N VAL A 42 0.34 7.27 -24.49
CA VAL A 42 -0.57 8.42 -24.63
C VAL A 42 -1.41 8.30 -25.91
N SER A 43 -0.81 7.84 -27.01
CA SER A 43 -1.54 7.60 -28.26
C SER A 43 -2.53 6.44 -28.14
N GLN A 44 -2.18 5.37 -27.41
CA GLN A 44 -3.08 4.24 -27.18
C GLN A 44 -4.36 4.65 -26.42
N LEU A 45 -4.25 5.63 -25.52
CA LEU A 45 -5.36 6.16 -24.72
C LEU A 45 -6.28 7.13 -25.48
N ARG A 46 -5.88 7.63 -26.67
CA ARG A 46 -6.70 8.59 -27.43
C ARG A 46 -8.05 7.98 -27.84
N GLY A 47 -9.12 8.72 -27.62
CA GLY A 47 -10.49 8.29 -27.93
C GLY A 47 -11.09 7.28 -26.93
N CYS A 48 -10.38 6.96 -25.84
CA CYS A 48 -10.96 6.28 -24.70
C CYS A 48 -11.67 7.30 -23.80
N ALA A 49 -12.80 6.88 -23.20
CA ALA A 49 -13.51 7.67 -22.20
C ALA A 49 -12.99 7.40 -20.78
N GLY A 50 -12.35 6.25 -20.56
CA GLY A 50 -11.81 5.89 -19.27
C GLY A 50 -10.57 5.00 -19.35
N PHE A 51 -9.86 4.87 -18.24
CA PHE A 51 -8.65 4.07 -18.08
C PHE A 51 -8.65 3.34 -16.73
N MET A 52 -8.44 2.02 -16.74
CA MET A 52 -8.34 1.21 -15.53
C MET A 52 -6.99 0.47 -15.46
N TRP A 53 -6.32 0.55 -14.31
CA TRP A 53 -5.06 -0.15 -14.07
C TRP A 53 -4.83 -0.46 -12.59
N ARG A 54 -4.82 -1.74 -12.22
CA ARG A 54 -4.36 -2.20 -10.90
C ARG A 54 -2.84 -2.26 -10.87
N HIS A 55 -2.20 -1.14 -10.57
CA HIS A 55 -0.76 -1.08 -10.42
C HIS A 55 -0.30 -1.65 -9.07
N GLY A 56 0.74 -2.48 -9.12
CA GLY A 56 1.28 -3.11 -7.92
C GLY A 56 2.14 -2.23 -7.03
N HIS A 57 2.56 -2.80 -5.91
CA HIS A 57 3.58 -2.25 -5.01
C HIS A 57 5.00 -2.37 -5.60
N LEU A 58 5.15 -3.04 -6.75
CA LEU A 58 6.44 -3.23 -7.40
C LEU A 58 7.06 -1.87 -7.80
N PRO A 59 8.38 -1.67 -7.60
CA PRO A 59 9.05 -0.41 -7.89
C PRO A 59 8.83 0.11 -9.32
N GLU A 60 8.83 -0.78 -10.32
CA GLU A 60 8.56 -0.45 -11.73
C GLU A 60 7.14 0.06 -11.96
N HIS A 61 6.15 -0.51 -11.27
CA HIS A 61 4.76 -0.08 -11.37
C HIS A 61 4.61 1.32 -10.78
N ARG A 62 5.23 1.58 -9.62
CA ARG A 62 5.21 2.90 -8.97
C ARG A 62 5.91 3.96 -9.80
N GLN A 63 7.03 3.60 -10.43
CA GLN A 63 7.76 4.48 -11.32
C GLN A 63 6.88 4.99 -12.47
N ILE A 64 6.05 4.12 -13.05
CA ILE A 64 5.13 4.46 -14.13
C ILE A 64 3.89 5.18 -13.58
N ALA A 65 3.20 4.59 -12.61
CA ALA A 65 1.91 5.07 -12.09
C ALA A 65 1.98 6.51 -11.58
N ARG A 66 3.01 6.86 -10.79
CA ARG A 66 3.18 8.21 -10.24
C ARG A 66 3.41 9.30 -11.30
N ARG A 67 3.83 8.92 -12.51
CA ARG A 67 4.11 9.86 -13.62
C ARG A 67 2.99 9.88 -14.64
N LEU A 68 2.42 8.72 -14.94
CA LEU A 68 1.42 8.55 -16.00
C LEU A 68 0.01 8.93 -15.50
N LEU A 69 -0.43 8.41 -14.35
CA LEU A 69 -1.82 8.58 -13.90
C LEU A 69 -2.24 10.05 -13.72
N PRO A 70 -1.41 10.96 -13.16
CA PRO A 70 -1.77 12.38 -13.09
C PRO A 70 -2.02 13.00 -14.47
N VAL A 71 -1.27 12.59 -15.49
CA VAL A 71 -1.42 13.09 -16.87
C VAL A 71 -2.70 12.53 -17.50
N VAL A 72 -2.97 11.24 -17.31
CA VAL A 72 -4.19 10.60 -17.84
C VAL A 72 -5.45 11.23 -17.25
N GLU A 73 -5.46 11.47 -15.94
CA GLU A 73 -6.61 12.06 -15.26
C GLU A 73 -6.77 13.55 -15.57
N ARG A 74 -5.71 14.35 -15.43
CA ARG A 74 -5.81 15.82 -15.49
C ARG A 74 -5.72 16.40 -16.89
N GLU A 75 -4.83 15.87 -17.71
CA GLU A 75 -4.51 16.45 -19.03
C GLU A 75 -5.29 15.77 -20.16
N LEU A 76 -5.52 14.45 -20.06
CA LEU A 76 -6.35 13.74 -21.02
C LEU A 76 -7.84 13.73 -20.64
N GLY A 77 -8.17 14.02 -19.38
CA GLY A 77 -9.55 14.11 -18.89
C GLY A 77 -10.30 12.78 -18.88
N LEU A 78 -9.59 11.64 -18.81
CA LEU A 78 -10.23 10.33 -18.74
C LEU A 78 -10.78 10.06 -17.34
N ALA A 79 -11.88 9.32 -17.25
CA ALA A 79 -12.26 8.68 -16.00
C ALA A 79 -11.22 7.61 -15.63
N VAL A 80 -10.60 7.70 -14.46
CA VAL A 80 -9.51 6.78 -14.06
C VAL A 80 -9.92 5.92 -12.86
N TYR A 81 -9.54 4.64 -12.88
CA TYR A 81 -9.51 3.79 -11.70
C TYR A 81 -8.15 3.06 -11.58
N PRO A 82 -7.45 3.17 -10.44
CA PRO A 82 -7.70 4.13 -9.36
C PRO A 82 -7.37 5.57 -9.79
N ASP A 83 -8.19 6.53 -9.38
CA ASP A 83 -7.91 7.96 -9.55
C ASP A 83 -6.79 8.43 -8.59
N GLN A 84 -6.30 9.65 -8.81
CA GLN A 84 -5.22 10.23 -8.03
C GLN A 84 -5.54 10.25 -6.55
N LYS A 85 -6.76 10.67 -6.15
CA LYS A 85 -7.19 10.70 -4.74
C LYS A 85 -7.11 9.31 -4.10
N THR A 86 -7.34 8.26 -4.89
CA THR A 86 -7.32 6.87 -4.46
C THR A 86 -5.91 6.28 -4.35
N CYS A 87 -4.97 6.61 -5.25
CA CYS A 87 -3.70 5.86 -5.34
C CYS A 87 -2.40 6.66 -5.16
N TRP A 88 -2.42 8.00 -5.08
CA TRP A 88 -1.15 8.77 -5.05
C TRP A 88 -0.24 8.43 -3.85
N HIS A 89 -0.85 8.08 -2.71
CA HIS A 89 -0.19 7.68 -1.46
C HIS A 89 0.03 6.17 -1.33
N TYR A 90 -0.29 5.39 -2.37
CA TYR A 90 -0.20 3.94 -2.30
C TYR A 90 1.25 3.47 -2.14
N ASP A 91 1.43 2.51 -1.24
CA ASP A 91 2.72 1.90 -0.90
C ASP A 91 3.79 2.95 -0.53
N ASP A 92 3.34 4.00 0.14
CA ASP A 92 4.17 5.10 0.64
C ASP A 92 3.73 5.50 2.05
N LYS A 93 4.32 4.83 3.04
CA LYS A 93 4.00 5.02 4.45
C LYS A 93 4.35 6.42 4.96
N LEU A 94 5.26 7.15 4.28
CA LEU A 94 5.53 8.56 4.59
C LEU A 94 4.37 9.44 4.11
N ALA A 95 3.98 9.30 2.85
CA ALA A 95 2.84 10.05 2.31
C ALA A 95 1.55 9.76 3.10
N GLN A 96 1.33 8.50 3.47
CA GLN A 96 0.19 8.11 4.30
C GLN A 96 0.25 8.72 5.71
N ALA A 97 1.41 8.75 6.37
CA ALA A 97 1.54 9.37 7.69
C ALA A 97 1.08 10.83 7.66
N PHE A 98 1.59 11.62 6.71
CA PHE A 98 1.19 13.03 6.57
C PHE A 98 -0.28 13.19 6.18
N LEU A 99 -0.77 12.36 5.25
CA LEU A 99 -2.14 12.45 4.76
C LEU A 99 -3.16 12.13 5.87
N LEU A 100 -2.92 11.05 6.63
CA LEU A 100 -3.83 10.62 7.68
C LEU A 100 -3.84 11.63 8.84
N GLU A 101 -2.68 12.19 9.20
CA GLU A 101 -2.56 13.27 10.19
C GLU A 101 -3.31 14.53 9.74
N ALA A 102 -3.08 14.99 8.50
CA ALA A 102 -3.73 16.19 7.95
C ALA A 102 -5.27 16.06 7.87
N LEU A 103 -5.78 14.83 7.75
CA LEU A 103 -7.21 14.52 7.71
C LEU A 103 -7.77 14.14 9.09
N HIS A 104 -6.97 14.23 10.15
CA HIS A 104 -7.34 13.84 11.51
C HIS A 104 -7.93 12.43 11.60
N ILE A 105 -7.43 11.51 10.77
CA ILE A 105 -7.81 10.09 10.81
C ILE A 105 -7.08 9.48 12.00
N PRO A 106 -7.78 8.74 12.90
CA PRO A 106 -7.14 8.18 14.07
C PRO A 106 -6.15 7.10 13.66
N THR A 107 -4.87 7.27 13.98
CA THR A 107 -3.78 6.32 13.72
C THR A 107 -2.96 6.12 15.01
N PRO A 108 -2.16 5.04 15.11
CA PRO A 108 -1.11 4.98 16.11
C PRO A 108 -0.18 6.21 15.94
N GLN A 109 0.36 6.74 17.05
CA GLN A 109 1.22 7.92 16.98
C GLN A 109 2.42 7.62 16.05
N THR A 110 2.62 8.45 15.03
CA THR A 110 3.66 8.25 14.02
C THR A 110 4.57 9.46 13.97
N SER A 111 5.87 9.24 14.08
CA SER A 111 6.90 10.28 14.03
C SER A 111 7.78 10.06 12.81
N VAL A 112 7.81 11.06 11.92
CA VAL A 112 8.64 11.08 10.71
C VAL A 112 9.71 12.14 10.86
N PHE A 113 10.97 11.77 10.63
CA PHE A 113 12.09 12.70 10.66
C PHE A 113 12.86 12.64 9.34
N PHE A 114 13.16 13.82 8.79
CA PHE A 114 14.10 14.00 7.67
C PHE A 114 15.44 14.57 8.11
N ASP A 115 15.61 14.79 9.40
CA ASP A 115 16.84 15.24 10.03
C ASP A 115 17.30 14.20 11.05
N ARG A 116 18.59 13.84 10.97
CA ARG A 116 19.18 12.79 11.82
C ARG A 116 19.19 13.20 13.29
N ASP A 117 19.58 14.43 13.58
CA ASP A 117 19.87 14.87 14.93
C ASP A 117 18.56 15.10 15.70
N GLN A 118 17.53 15.63 15.02
CA GLN A 118 16.17 15.70 15.57
C GLN A 118 15.60 14.31 15.89
N ALA A 119 15.86 13.30 15.05
CA ALA A 119 15.43 11.93 15.34
C ALA A 119 16.13 11.36 16.58
N LEU A 120 17.45 11.60 16.72
CA LEU A 120 18.24 11.15 17.87
C LEU A 120 17.84 11.85 19.18
N GLU A 121 17.51 13.14 19.10
CA GLU A 121 16.99 13.94 20.21
C GLU A 121 15.61 13.42 20.64
N TRP A 122 14.69 13.23 19.70
CA TRP A 122 13.34 12.71 19.98
C TRP A 122 13.36 11.35 20.70
N LEU A 123 14.30 10.47 20.35
CA LEU A 123 14.47 9.19 21.04
C LEU A 123 14.69 9.31 22.55
N SER A 124 14.99 10.51 23.10
CA SER A 124 15.32 10.71 24.53
C SER A 124 14.10 10.60 25.41
N SER A 125 12.94 10.89 24.84
CA SER A 125 11.63 10.83 25.50
C SER A 125 10.71 9.74 24.91
N ALA A 126 11.15 9.04 23.85
CA ALA A 126 10.35 8.00 23.20
C ALA A 126 10.15 6.78 24.12
N GLN A 127 8.93 6.24 24.10
CA GLN A 127 8.56 5.02 24.83
C GLN A 127 8.77 3.79 23.94
N PHE A 128 9.36 2.74 24.51
CA PHE A 128 9.65 1.49 23.82
C PHE A 128 8.69 0.38 24.26
N PRO A 129 8.37 -0.59 23.38
CA PRO A 129 8.92 -0.74 22.03
C PRO A 129 8.28 0.20 20.99
N LEU A 130 9.01 0.45 19.90
CA LEU A 130 8.56 1.22 18.73
C LEU A 130 8.45 0.33 17.49
N VAL A 131 7.61 0.68 16.53
CA VAL A 131 7.54 0.05 15.21
C VAL A 131 8.29 0.93 14.20
N LEU A 132 9.42 0.43 13.68
CA LEU A 132 10.13 1.04 12.55
C LEU A 132 9.50 0.54 11.24
N LYS A 133 9.18 1.46 10.33
CA LYS A 133 8.72 1.12 8.97
C LYS A 133 9.55 1.86 7.91
N LEU A 134 9.83 1.20 6.79
CA LEU A 134 10.30 1.90 5.58
C LEU A 134 9.10 2.38 4.78
N TRP A 135 9.30 3.38 3.92
CA TRP A 135 8.20 4.00 3.16
C TRP A 135 7.49 3.00 2.23
N SER A 136 8.20 2.00 1.68
CA SER A 136 7.61 0.96 0.84
C SER A 136 7.71 -0.44 1.43
N GLY A 137 6.85 -1.33 0.95
CA GLY A 137 6.86 -2.75 1.27
C GLY A 137 5.45 -3.27 1.50
N ALA A 138 5.22 -4.52 1.08
CA ALA A 138 3.94 -5.20 1.21
C ALA A 138 4.04 -6.43 2.13
N GLY A 139 2.92 -6.93 2.64
CA GLY A 139 2.91 -8.16 3.46
C GLY A 139 3.74 -8.05 4.75
N SER A 140 3.80 -6.86 5.34
CA SER A 140 4.66 -6.53 6.50
C SER A 140 6.17 -6.64 6.24
N GLU A 141 6.60 -6.72 4.98
CA GLU A 141 7.97 -6.41 4.61
C GLU A 141 8.30 -4.99 5.07
N ASN A 142 9.54 -4.79 5.52
CA ASN A 142 10.01 -3.49 6.01
C ASN A 142 9.23 -2.92 7.20
N VAL A 143 8.72 -3.80 8.07
CA VAL A 143 8.15 -3.45 9.37
C VAL A 143 8.90 -4.23 10.46
N ARG A 144 9.43 -3.53 11.46
CA ARG A 144 10.25 -4.11 12.53
C ARG A 144 9.90 -3.54 13.90
N LEU A 145 9.79 -4.40 14.91
CA LEU A 145 9.70 -3.98 16.31
C LEU A 145 11.10 -3.64 16.82
N ILE A 146 11.21 -2.51 17.51
CA ILE A 146 12.44 -1.99 18.07
C ILE A 146 12.25 -1.86 19.58
N ASP A 147 12.91 -2.74 20.34
CA ASP A 147 12.69 -2.84 21.78
C ASP A 147 13.57 -1.90 22.60
N THR A 148 14.65 -1.37 22.02
CA THR A 148 15.62 -0.54 22.74
C THR A 148 16.06 0.69 21.96
N ARG A 149 16.40 1.74 22.73
CA ARG A 149 17.00 2.97 22.22
C ARG A 149 18.28 2.73 21.43
N ALA A 150 19.14 1.82 21.89
CA ALA A 150 20.38 1.48 21.21
C ALA A 150 20.13 0.92 19.80
N THR A 151 19.14 0.03 19.66
CA THR A 151 18.74 -0.50 18.35
C THR A 151 18.13 0.59 17.47
N ALA A 152 17.29 1.48 18.02
CA ALA A 152 16.72 2.60 17.28
C ALA A 152 17.81 3.53 16.72
N VAL A 153 18.80 3.91 17.53
CA VAL A 153 19.94 4.73 17.11
C VAL A 153 20.68 4.08 15.94
N ARG A 154 20.98 2.77 16.00
CA ARG A 154 21.64 2.05 14.90
C ARG A 154 20.88 2.15 13.58
N TRP A 155 19.55 2.05 13.61
CA TRP A 155 18.72 2.19 12.43
C TRP A 155 18.68 3.62 11.89
N ILE A 156 18.62 4.63 12.77
CA ILE A 156 18.72 6.03 12.37
C ILE A 156 20.06 6.25 11.64
N GLU A 157 21.18 5.83 12.23
CA GLU A 157 22.49 5.98 11.58
C GLU A 157 22.55 5.28 10.21
N ALA A 158 21.99 4.07 10.09
CA ALA A 158 21.93 3.34 8.83
C ALA A 158 21.14 4.10 7.75
N LEU A 159 19.96 4.62 8.11
CA LEU A 159 19.08 5.33 7.19
C LEU A 159 19.62 6.71 6.78
N PHE A 160 20.35 7.40 7.65
CA PHE A 160 20.96 8.69 7.33
C PHE A 160 22.39 8.60 6.76
N SER A 161 22.97 7.40 6.69
CA SER A 161 24.29 7.15 6.09
C SER A 161 24.22 6.59 4.68
N SER A 162 24.37 5.27 4.49
CA SER A 162 24.27 4.62 3.17
C SER A 162 22.83 4.34 2.74
N GLY A 163 21.89 4.37 3.68
CA GLY A 163 20.54 3.84 3.49
C GLY A 163 20.51 2.31 3.55
N VAL A 164 19.30 1.78 3.50
CA VAL A 164 19.00 0.33 3.53
C VAL A 164 17.98 -0.02 2.46
N ARG A 165 17.95 -1.28 2.01
CA ARG A 165 16.93 -1.76 1.04
C ARG A 165 15.80 -2.52 1.70
N SER A 166 16.07 -3.13 2.86
CA SER A 166 15.10 -3.87 3.65
C SER A 166 15.41 -3.77 5.14
N LEU A 167 14.42 -4.02 5.99
CA LEU A 167 14.61 -4.22 7.44
C LEU A 167 14.89 -5.68 7.83
N GLY A 168 14.93 -6.60 6.86
CA GLY A 168 15.22 -8.03 7.07
C GLY A 168 16.66 -8.31 7.50
N ASP A 169 17.61 -7.44 7.14
CA ASP A 169 18.99 -7.52 7.59
C ASP A 169 19.10 -7.06 9.06
N GLU A 170 20.05 -7.61 9.83
CA GLU A 170 20.44 -6.97 11.09
C GLU A 170 20.83 -5.51 10.81
N ALA A 171 20.43 -4.59 11.70
CA ALA A 171 20.74 -3.16 11.54
C ALA A 171 22.20 -3.00 11.12
N PRO A 172 22.50 -2.50 9.90
CA PRO A 172 23.86 -2.54 9.40
C PRO A 172 24.75 -1.81 10.41
N GLY A 173 25.90 -2.42 10.73
CA GLY A 173 26.85 -1.81 11.65
C GLY A 173 27.19 -0.38 11.20
N PRO A 174 27.68 0.49 12.11
CA PRO A 174 27.83 1.94 11.88
C PRO A 174 28.83 2.34 10.77
N TRP A 175 29.31 1.38 9.98
CA TRP A 175 30.17 1.64 8.84
C TRP A 175 29.86 0.67 7.68
N PRO A 176 29.46 1.15 6.49
CA PRO A 176 29.58 0.32 5.29
C PRO A 176 31.06 0.01 5.12
N SER A 177 31.48 -1.24 5.38
CA SER A 177 32.90 -1.57 5.60
C SER A 177 33.76 -0.85 4.57
N ARG A 178 34.71 -0.03 5.04
CA ARG A 178 35.63 0.71 4.15
C ARG A 178 36.26 -0.27 3.14
N TRP A 179 36.48 -1.50 3.59
CA TRP A 179 36.89 -2.67 2.83
C TRP A 179 35.95 -3.12 1.71
N ALA A 180 34.63 -3.01 1.81
CA ALA A 180 33.69 -3.30 0.72
C ALA A 180 33.76 -2.22 -0.37
N ARG A 181 33.83 -0.94 0.02
CA ARG A 181 34.01 0.18 -0.94
C ARG A 181 35.39 0.12 -1.61
N ILE A 182 36.44 -0.16 -0.84
CA ILE A 182 37.81 -0.35 -1.36
C ILE A 182 37.87 -1.56 -2.28
N ARG A 183 37.23 -2.69 -1.95
CA ARG A 183 37.17 -3.88 -2.82
C ARG A 183 36.37 -3.63 -4.10
N ALA A 184 35.26 -2.91 -4.03
CA ALA A 184 34.47 -2.54 -5.22
C ALA A 184 35.25 -1.59 -6.14
N ALA A 185 35.92 -0.58 -5.56
CA ALA A 185 36.82 0.32 -6.28
C ALA A 185 38.02 -0.43 -6.88
N TRP A 186 38.63 -1.35 -6.13
CA TRP A 186 39.70 -2.21 -6.64
C TRP A 186 39.26 -3.12 -7.79
N ARG A 187 38.05 -3.69 -7.73
CA ARG A 187 37.50 -4.50 -8.84
C ARG A 187 37.24 -3.65 -10.07
N LEU A 188 36.72 -2.43 -9.89
CA LEU A 188 36.50 -1.47 -10.98
C LEU A 188 37.83 -1.06 -11.64
N VAL A 189 38.83 -0.71 -10.83
CA VAL A 189 40.18 -0.32 -11.30
C VAL A 189 40.92 -1.48 -11.96
N ARG A 190 40.79 -2.71 -11.44
CA ARG A 190 41.55 -3.88 -11.93
C ARG A 190 40.87 -4.65 -13.06
N ARG A 191 39.56 -4.52 -13.24
CA ARG A 191 38.78 -5.27 -14.26
C ARG A 191 38.04 -4.39 -15.26
N GLY A 192 37.94 -3.07 -15.05
CA GLY A 192 37.31 -2.14 -16.01
C GLY A 192 35.79 -2.25 -16.15
N TYR A 193 35.13 -3.13 -15.39
CA TYR A 193 33.68 -3.32 -15.43
C TYR A 193 33.05 -2.89 -14.10
N PRO A 194 31.94 -2.12 -14.11
CA PRO A 194 31.11 -1.99 -12.91
C PRO A 194 30.62 -3.38 -12.46
N PRO A 195 30.32 -3.58 -11.17
CA PRO A 195 29.68 -4.81 -10.72
C PRO A 195 28.45 -5.10 -11.58
N ALA A 196 28.19 -6.38 -11.86
CA ALA A 196 27.08 -6.81 -12.68
C ALA A 196 25.78 -6.09 -12.24
N PRO A 197 24.95 -5.62 -13.18
CA PRO A 197 23.65 -5.07 -12.82
C PRO A 197 22.92 -6.11 -11.98
N GLU A 198 22.35 -5.66 -10.87
CA GLU A 198 21.55 -6.55 -10.04
C GLU A 198 20.44 -7.16 -10.89
N PRO A 199 20.11 -8.44 -10.67
CA PRO A 199 19.08 -9.10 -11.44
C PRO A 199 17.80 -8.27 -11.39
N ALA A 200 17.20 -8.05 -12.55
CA ALA A 200 15.91 -7.37 -12.67
C ALA A 200 14.90 -8.05 -11.73
N GLY A 201 14.27 -7.28 -10.84
CA GLY A 201 13.23 -7.77 -9.92
C GLY A 201 13.60 -7.82 -8.43
N LEU A 202 14.84 -7.50 -8.03
CA LEU A 202 15.13 -7.19 -6.62
C LEU A 202 14.79 -5.71 -6.31
N PRO A 203 14.34 -5.36 -5.08
CA PRO A 203 14.08 -3.97 -4.72
C PRO A 203 15.39 -3.16 -4.84
N TRP A 204 15.52 -2.39 -5.91
CA TRP A 204 16.68 -1.50 -6.11
C TRP A 204 16.54 -0.19 -5.33
N GLU A 205 15.37 0.05 -4.74
CA GLU A 205 15.09 1.26 -3.99
C GLU A 205 15.86 1.25 -2.67
N VAL A 206 16.64 2.32 -2.48
CA VAL A 206 17.37 2.55 -1.24
C VAL A 206 16.59 3.53 -0.40
N HIS A 207 16.21 3.10 0.80
CA HIS A 207 15.60 3.92 1.82
C HIS A 207 16.68 4.71 2.55
N ARG A 208 16.67 6.04 2.40
CA ARG A 208 17.72 6.91 2.94
C ARG A 208 17.18 8.30 3.25
N ASN A 209 17.80 8.99 4.20
CA ASN A 209 17.54 10.39 4.58
C ASN A 209 16.14 10.62 5.18
N TYR A 210 15.59 9.59 5.81
CA TYR A 210 14.40 9.70 6.63
C TYR A 210 14.37 8.55 7.65
N VAL A 211 13.59 8.69 8.71
CA VAL A 211 13.16 7.58 9.57
C VAL A 211 11.70 7.75 9.95
N LEU A 212 10.95 6.65 9.99
CA LEU A 212 9.54 6.60 10.39
C LEU A 212 9.39 5.61 11.55
N PHE A 213 9.07 6.14 12.72
CA PHE A 213 8.66 5.35 13.87
C PHE A 213 7.17 5.48 14.11
N GLN A 214 6.55 4.39 14.53
CA GLN A 214 5.15 4.34 14.92
C GLN A 214 5.04 3.72 16.32
N GLU A 215 4.09 4.19 17.11
CA GLU A 215 3.67 3.62 18.37
C GLU A 215 3.35 2.12 18.20
N TYR A 216 3.89 1.30 19.11
CA TYR A 216 3.49 -0.10 19.19
C TYR A 216 2.18 -0.23 19.99
N LEU A 217 1.18 -0.87 19.40
CA LEU A 217 -0.11 -1.13 20.04
C LEU A 217 -0.18 -2.58 20.56
N PRO A 218 0.07 -2.83 21.87
CA PRO A 218 0.02 -4.18 22.42
C PRO A 218 -1.41 -4.73 22.42
N ASN A 219 -1.54 -6.04 22.66
CA ASN A 219 -2.82 -6.75 22.82
C ASN A 219 -3.74 -6.79 21.58
N ASN A 220 -3.17 -6.56 20.38
CA ASN A 220 -3.84 -6.86 19.12
C ASN A 220 -3.42 -8.26 18.64
N ALA A 221 -4.27 -9.27 18.84
CA ALA A 221 -4.02 -10.64 18.36
C ALA A 221 -4.24 -10.82 16.84
N HIS A 222 -4.93 -9.86 16.24
CA HIS A 222 -5.25 -9.76 14.82
C HIS A 222 -5.40 -8.28 14.47
N ASP A 223 -5.40 -7.97 13.18
CA ASP A 223 -6.04 -6.76 12.69
C ASP A 223 -7.42 -7.07 12.10
N THR A 224 -8.26 -6.04 11.99
CA THR A 224 -9.52 -6.09 11.27
C THR A 224 -9.35 -5.40 9.92
N ARG A 225 -9.33 -6.18 8.84
CA ARG A 225 -9.23 -5.67 7.47
C ARG A 225 -10.63 -5.33 6.97
N ILE A 226 -10.90 -4.05 6.72
CA ILE A 226 -12.12 -3.59 6.06
C ILE A 226 -11.75 -3.01 4.69
N THR A 227 -12.37 -3.50 3.63
CA THR A 227 -12.25 -2.97 2.28
C THR A 227 -13.53 -2.25 1.90
N VAL A 228 -13.46 -0.94 1.69
CA VAL A 228 -14.57 -0.13 1.20
C VAL A 228 -14.46 0.01 -0.32
N ILE A 229 -15.55 -0.25 -1.04
CA ILE A 229 -15.69 -0.03 -2.49
C ILE A 229 -17.00 0.71 -2.71
N GLY A 230 -16.90 2.01 -3.02
CA GLY A 230 -18.07 2.90 -3.10
C GLY A 230 -18.83 2.94 -1.78
N ASN A 231 -19.99 2.28 -1.74
CA ASN A 231 -20.87 2.27 -0.57
C ASN A 231 -20.88 0.94 0.19
N ARG A 232 -19.98 0.01 -0.17
CA ARG A 232 -19.93 -1.36 0.37
C ARG A 232 -18.67 -1.54 1.19
N ALA A 233 -18.78 -2.08 2.39
CA ALA A 233 -17.66 -2.45 3.24
C ALA A 233 -17.60 -3.98 3.42
N PHE A 234 -16.50 -4.59 2.99
CA PHE A 234 -16.21 -6.01 3.14
C PHE A 234 -15.21 -6.19 4.27
N GLY A 235 -15.41 -7.16 5.16
CA GLY A 235 -14.59 -7.27 6.36
C GLY A 235 -14.16 -8.69 6.68
N PHE A 236 -12.96 -8.83 7.22
CA PHE A 236 -12.44 -10.05 7.82
C PHE A 236 -11.34 -9.75 8.84
N ARG A 237 -11.08 -10.69 9.76
CA ARG A 237 -9.95 -10.61 10.68
C ARG A 237 -8.74 -11.31 10.09
N ARG A 238 -7.53 -10.79 10.33
CA ARG A 238 -6.28 -11.49 9.98
C ARG A 238 -5.47 -11.73 11.25
N TRP A 239 -5.30 -12.99 11.60
CA TRP A 239 -4.55 -13.36 12.79
C TRP A 239 -3.05 -13.11 12.61
N ASN A 240 -2.41 -12.70 13.70
CA ASN A 240 -0.95 -12.57 13.75
C ASN A 240 -0.26 -13.89 13.40
N ARG A 241 0.96 -13.78 12.85
CA ARG A 241 1.82 -14.96 12.63
C ARG A 241 2.27 -15.52 13.98
N ASP A 242 2.67 -16.78 13.99
CA ASP A 242 3.14 -17.41 15.22
C ASP A 242 4.39 -16.69 15.74
N GLN A 243 4.34 -16.24 17.01
CA GLN A 243 5.42 -15.48 17.67
C GLN A 243 5.78 -14.15 16.97
N ASP A 244 4.85 -13.54 16.25
CA ASP A 244 5.00 -12.24 15.57
C ASP A 244 3.84 -11.31 15.95
N PHE A 245 4.07 -10.00 15.94
CA PHE A 245 3.00 -9.01 16.17
C PHE A 245 2.25 -8.64 14.88
N ARG A 246 2.73 -9.11 13.72
CA ARG A 246 2.23 -8.72 12.40
C ARG A 246 1.19 -9.72 11.88
N ALA A 247 0.06 -9.20 11.43
CA ALA A 247 -1.04 -9.97 10.84
C ALA A 247 -0.93 -10.12 9.31
N SER A 248 -0.59 -9.04 8.60
CA SER A 248 -0.54 -9.04 7.14
C SER A 248 0.46 -10.09 6.60
N GLY A 249 0.02 -10.88 5.62
CA GLY A 249 0.79 -11.98 5.05
C GLY A 249 0.84 -13.27 5.88
N SER A 250 0.07 -13.39 6.97
CA SER A 250 0.00 -14.64 7.76
C SER A 250 -0.74 -15.79 7.04
N GLY A 251 -1.64 -15.45 6.12
CA GLY A 251 -2.56 -16.41 5.49
C GLY A 251 -3.69 -16.90 6.41
N LYS A 252 -3.75 -16.43 7.66
CA LYS A 252 -4.72 -16.84 8.67
C LYS A 252 -5.90 -15.85 8.69
N ILE A 253 -6.84 -16.03 7.75
CA ILE A 253 -8.01 -15.15 7.61
C ILE A 253 -9.24 -15.80 8.26
N ASP A 254 -10.01 -15.00 8.99
CA ASP A 254 -11.29 -15.36 9.57
C ASP A 254 -12.41 -14.47 9.00
N TYR A 255 -13.37 -15.11 8.33
CA TYR A 255 -14.49 -14.48 7.62
C TYR A 255 -15.78 -14.41 8.44
N GLU A 256 -15.75 -14.74 9.73
CA GLU A 256 -16.92 -14.65 10.59
C GLU A 256 -17.33 -13.18 10.81
N HIS A 257 -18.26 -12.70 9.97
CA HIS A 257 -18.72 -11.31 9.97
C HIS A 257 -19.32 -10.85 11.30
N THR A 258 -19.91 -11.75 12.10
CA THR A 258 -20.45 -11.42 13.44
C THR A 258 -19.37 -11.06 14.46
N GLN A 259 -18.10 -11.36 14.15
CA GLN A 259 -16.94 -11.04 14.99
C GLN A 259 -16.28 -9.71 14.63
N ILE A 260 -16.80 -8.99 13.62
CA ILE A 260 -16.27 -7.70 13.20
C ILE A 260 -16.95 -6.59 14.00
N ASP A 261 -16.16 -5.88 14.81
CA ASP A 261 -16.69 -4.77 15.58
C ASP A 261 -17.16 -3.63 14.65
N PRO A 262 -18.41 -3.14 14.80
CA PRO A 262 -18.92 -2.04 13.99
C PRO A 262 -18.10 -0.75 14.06
N ALA A 263 -17.25 -0.56 15.09
CA ALA A 263 -16.30 0.54 15.17
C ALA A 263 -15.33 0.56 13.98
N PHE A 264 -14.84 -0.60 13.53
CA PHE A 264 -13.94 -0.69 12.38
C PHE A 264 -14.66 -0.41 11.06
N ILE A 265 -15.93 -0.79 10.93
CA ILE A 265 -16.74 -0.50 9.74
C ILE A 265 -16.98 1.01 9.61
N ARG A 266 -17.36 1.66 10.72
CA ARG A 266 -17.52 3.12 10.78
C ARG A 266 -16.22 3.84 10.49
N LEU A 267 -15.12 3.40 11.10
CA LEU A 267 -13.79 3.94 10.85
C LEU A 267 -13.43 3.83 9.37
N ALA A 268 -13.74 2.71 8.73
CA ALA A 268 -13.40 2.45 7.34
C ALA A 268 -14.16 3.37 6.37
N PHE A 269 -15.47 3.53 6.56
CA PHE A 269 -16.26 4.46 5.76
C PHE A 269 -15.81 5.91 5.94
N GLU A 270 -15.57 6.34 7.18
CA GLU A 270 -15.13 7.71 7.46
C GLU A 270 -13.75 7.99 6.87
N THR A 271 -12.81 7.06 7.02
CA THR A 271 -11.47 7.13 6.42
C THR A 271 -11.55 7.24 4.91
N THR A 272 -12.30 6.35 4.26
CA THR A 272 -12.46 6.34 2.80
C THR A 272 -13.09 7.63 2.28
N LYS A 273 -14.10 8.16 3.01
CA LYS A 273 -14.74 9.44 2.72
C LYS A 273 -13.77 10.60 2.81
N ARG A 274 -12.96 10.69 3.87
CA ARG A 274 -11.97 11.77 4.05
C ARG A 274 -10.87 11.72 3.00
N LEU A 275 -10.42 10.51 2.63
CA LEU A 275 -9.48 10.30 1.53
C LEU A 275 -10.10 10.62 0.16
N CYS A 276 -11.43 10.71 0.08
CA CYS A 276 -12.17 10.81 -1.19
C CYS A 276 -11.82 9.66 -2.15
N ALA A 277 -11.51 8.48 -1.62
CA ALA A 277 -11.06 7.33 -2.38
C ALA A 277 -12.24 6.58 -3.02
N GLN A 278 -12.02 6.00 -4.21
CA GLN A 278 -12.95 5.09 -4.88
C GLN A 278 -13.04 3.75 -4.15
N SER A 279 -11.88 3.25 -3.71
CA SER A 279 -11.73 2.01 -2.98
C SER A 279 -10.59 2.13 -1.98
N CYS A 280 -10.76 1.58 -0.79
CA CYS A 280 -9.75 1.63 0.26
C CYS A 280 -9.86 0.40 1.16
N ALA A 281 -8.78 -0.38 1.22
CA ALA A 281 -8.58 -1.40 2.24
C ALA A 281 -7.82 -0.81 3.43
N ILE A 282 -8.34 -1.08 4.62
CA ILE A 282 -7.94 -0.44 5.87
C ILE A 282 -7.62 -1.54 6.88
N ASP A 283 -6.44 -1.44 7.49
CA ASP A 283 -6.00 -2.30 8.58
C ASP A 283 -6.33 -1.64 9.91
N GLY A 284 -7.41 -2.10 10.55
CA GLY A 284 -7.86 -1.60 11.85
C GLY A 284 -7.16 -2.29 13.01
N LEU A 285 -6.71 -1.48 13.98
CA LEU A 285 -6.12 -1.92 15.25
C LEU A 285 -6.81 -1.23 16.42
N TRP A 286 -6.74 -1.85 17.59
CA TRP A 286 -7.15 -1.22 18.85
C TRP A 286 -5.99 -0.47 19.50
N ARG A 287 -6.20 0.80 19.83
CA ARG A 287 -5.42 1.56 20.82
C ARG A 287 -6.25 1.67 22.09
N GLY A 288 -6.06 0.74 23.02
CA GLY A 288 -6.98 0.59 24.15
C GLY A 288 -8.38 0.25 23.66
N SER A 289 -9.34 1.15 23.85
CA SER A 289 -10.72 1.00 23.36
C SER A 289 -11.01 1.80 22.08
N GLU A 290 -10.01 2.50 21.52
CA GLU A 290 -10.17 3.31 20.31
C GLU A 290 -9.76 2.50 19.07
N ALA A 291 -10.64 2.45 18.06
CA ALA A 291 -10.31 1.86 16.77
C ALA A 291 -9.48 2.86 15.95
N VAL A 292 -8.30 2.44 15.51
CA VAL A 292 -7.36 3.28 14.75
C VAL A 292 -6.93 2.59 13.44
N VAL A 293 -6.53 3.39 12.46
CA VAL A 293 -6.01 2.95 11.16
C VAL A 293 -4.51 2.69 11.28
N GLY A 294 -4.09 1.44 11.10
CA GLY A 294 -2.69 1.05 11.06
C GLY A 294 -2.05 1.28 9.68
N GLU A 295 -2.78 1.01 8.61
CA GLU A 295 -2.36 1.19 7.21
C GLU A 295 -3.58 1.29 6.28
N VAL A 296 -3.41 1.97 5.15
CA VAL A 296 -4.40 2.03 4.06
C VAL A 296 -3.78 1.60 2.74
N SER A 297 -4.59 0.98 1.88
CA SER A 297 -4.18 0.52 0.56
C SER A 297 -5.35 0.58 -0.41
N TYR A 298 -5.16 1.12 -1.61
CA TYR A 298 -6.24 1.13 -2.60
C TYR A 298 -6.51 -0.24 -3.24
N THR A 299 -5.48 -1.12 -3.23
CA THR A 299 -5.55 -2.47 -3.78
C THR A 299 -5.34 -3.51 -2.69
N TYR A 300 -5.79 -4.72 -2.95
CA TYR A 300 -5.88 -5.82 -2.01
C TYR A 300 -6.00 -7.12 -2.79
N VAL A 301 -5.91 -8.24 -2.09
CA VAL A 301 -6.11 -9.56 -2.68
C VAL A 301 -7.59 -9.74 -2.97
N SER A 302 -7.96 -9.88 -4.25
CA SER A 302 -9.33 -9.88 -4.73
C SER A 302 -10.12 -11.08 -4.23
N TRP A 303 -9.51 -12.26 -4.22
CA TRP A 303 -10.18 -13.44 -3.68
C TRP A 303 -10.51 -13.25 -2.19
N ALA A 304 -9.66 -12.61 -1.40
CA ALA A 304 -9.93 -12.43 0.02
C ALA A 304 -11.18 -11.58 0.26
N VAL A 305 -11.37 -10.52 -0.54
CA VAL A 305 -12.60 -9.73 -0.48
C VAL A 305 -13.80 -10.54 -0.97
N GLN A 306 -13.67 -11.29 -2.06
CA GLN A 306 -14.78 -12.10 -2.57
C GLN A 306 -15.24 -13.21 -1.62
N HIS A 307 -14.34 -13.76 -0.79
CA HIS A 307 -14.69 -14.77 0.20
C HIS A 307 -15.51 -14.22 1.38
N CYS A 308 -15.62 -12.89 1.53
CA CYS A 308 -16.53 -12.30 2.51
C CYS A 308 -17.97 -12.76 2.22
N PRO A 309 -18.73 -13.22 3.23
CA PRO A 309 -20.08 -13.75 3.04
C PRO A 309 -21.14 -12.67 2.70
N GLY A 310 -20.73 -11.41 2.66
CA GLY A 310 -21.57 -10.25 2.47
C GLY A 310 -20.78 -8.96 2.67
N HIS A 311 -21.49 -7.85 2.75
CA HIS A 311 -20.93 -6.54 3.04
C HIS A 311 -21.88 -5.69 3.87
N TRP A 312 -21.35 -4.66 4.52
CA TRP A 312 -22.14 -3.61 5.14
C TRP A 312 -22.31 -2.43 4.19
N ASP A 313 -23.46 -1.78 4.23
CA ASP A 313 -23.63 -0.46 3.64
C ASP A 313 -23.23 0.67 4.63
N ARG A 314 -23.41 1.92 4.20
CA ARG A 314 -23.06 3.11 5.00
C ARG A 314 -23.87 3.24 6.30
N ASP A 315 -25.07 2.66 6.34
CA ASP A 315 -25.95 2.64 7.50
C ASP A 315 -25.67 1.42 8.40
N LEU A 316 -24.60 0.67 8.08
CA LEU A 316 -24.18 -0.57 8.74
C LEU A 316 -25.21 -1.69 8.63
N VAL A 317 -26.07 -1.65 7.62
CA VAL A 317 -26.96 -2.77 7.30
C VAL A 317 -26.17 -3.84 6.58
N TRP A 318 -26.30 -5.08 7.06
CA TRP A 318 -25.63 -6.24 6.47
C TRP A 318 -26.40 -6.78 5.26
N HIS A 319 -25.70 -6.97 4.16
CA HIS A 319 -26.21 -7.54 2.91
C HIS A 319 -25.47 -8.85 2.62
N PRO A 320 -26.14 -10.01 2.70
CA PRO A 320 -25.50 -11.30 2.40
C PRO A 320 -25.23 -11.45 0.90
N GLY A 321 -24.15 -12.13 0.55
CA GLY A 321 -23.77 -12.44 -0.82
C GLY A 321 -22.31 -12.10 -1.11
N HIS A 322 -21.63 -13.04 -1.75
CA HIS A 322 -20.27 -12.84 -2.24
C HIS A 322 -20.27 -11.89 -3.46
N ILE A 323 -19.37 -10.92 -3.45
CA ILE A 323 -19.20 -9.97 -4.56
C ILE A 323 -17.71 -9.95 -4.94
N TRP A 324 -17.40 -10.09 -6.23
CA TRP A 324 -16.04 -9.80 -6.69
C TRP A 324 -15.78 -8.30 -6.59
N PRO A 325 -14.68 -7.87 -5.96
CA PRO A 325 -14.40 -6.45 -5.82
C PRO A 325 -14.31 -5.74 -7.18
N GLU A 326 -13.85 -6.43 -8.23
CA GLU A 326 -13.81 -5.86 -9.58
C GLU A 326 -15.18 -5.54 -10.16
N ASP A 327 -16.20 -6.33 -9.84
CA ASP A 327 -17.56 -6.07 -10.31
C ASP A 327 -18.11 -4.82 -9.62
N ALA A 328 -17.89 -4.69 -8.30
CA ALA A 328 -18.24 -3.49 -7.53
C ALA A 328 -17.47 -2.23 -7.99
N GLN A 329 -16.19 -2.38 -8.34
CA GLN A 329 -15.38 -1.28 -8.88
C GLN A 329 -15.90 -0.81 -10.24
N VAL A 330 -16.27 -1.74 -11.14
CA VAL A 330 -16.84 -1.39 -12.45
C VAL A 330 -18.21 -0.73 -12.30
N GLU A 331 -19.06 -1.22 -11.41
CA GLU A 331 -20.34 -0.59 -11.08
C GLU A 331 -20.15 0.90 -10.74
N ASP A 332 -19.26 1.20 -9.79
CA ASP A 332 -18.98 2.59 -9.37
C ASP A 332 -18.27 3.41 -10.46
N PHE A 333 -17.38 2.78 -11.22
CA PHE A 333 -16.66 3.42 -12.30
C PHE A 333 -17.60 3.86 -13.43
N LEU A 334 -18.60 3.04 -13.77
CA LEU A 334 -19.57 3.35 -14.82
C LEU A 334 -20.47 4.54 -14.46
N VAL A 335 -20.81 4.72 -13.18
CA VAL A 335 -21.52 5.92 -12.72
C VAL A 335 -20.72 7.19 -13.01
N ARG A 336 -19.39 7.14 -12.83
CA ARG A 336 -18.48 8.26 -13.14
C ARG A 336 -18.21 8.43 -14.64
N LEU A 337 -18.31 7.35 -15.41
CA LEU A 337 -18.10 7.39 -16.85
C LEU A 337 -19.30 8.00 -17.60
N GLY A 338 -20.51 7.85 -17.03
CA GLY A 338 -21.77 8.35 -17.62
C GLY A 338 -22.25 9.71 -17.11
N GLY A 339 -21.59 10.28 -16.08
CA GLY A 339 -21.81 11.65 -15.60
C GLY A 339 -20.77 12.58 -16.17
#